data_AF-A0A3B3TZ20-F1
#
_entry.id   AF-A0A3B3TZ20-F1
#
_cell.length_a   1.000
_cell.length_b   1.000
_cell.length_c   1.000
_cell.angle_alpha   90.00
_cell.angle_beta   90.00
_cell.angle_gamma   90.00
#
_symmetry.space_group_name_H-M   'P 1'
#
loop_
_entity.id
_entity.type
_entity.pdbx_description
1 polymer ?
#
loop_
_entity_poly.entity_id
_entity_poly.type
_entity_poly.pdbx_seq_one_letter_code
_entity_poly.pdbx_strand_id
1 'polypeptide(L)'
;ITRMDVPEGTWSDVKFVTDNIQEFVFFNYQVKLKVEEKTQKDFKEYKAVFYRVLDMLVFFLQVYVGGEYLHLWVIQSASTGELIIQLMGVQQHHKWDDPLKPFDENNKC
;
A
#
# COMPACT_ATOMS: atom_id res chain seq x y z
N ILE A 1 7.49 26.25 5.87
CA ILE A 1 8.07 25.05 5.22
C ILE A 1 7.22 24.81 3.99
N THR A 2 7.81 25.05 2.82
CA THR A 2 7.14 25.09 1.52
C THR A 2 6.53 23.73 1.20
N ARG A 3 5.22 23.76 0.92
CA ARG A 3 4.46 22.70 0.26
C ARG A 3 5.27 22.32 -0.98
N MET A 4 5.83 21.11 -1.01
CA MET A 4 6.51 20.62 -2.20
C MET A 4 5.43 20.47 -3.28
N ASP A 5 5.46 21.37 -4.25
CA ASP A 5 4.77 21.23 -5.52
C ASP A 5 5.40 20.02 -6.25
N VAL A 6 4.92 18.82 -5.90
CA VAL A 6 5.27 17.59 -6.60
C VAL A 6 4.53 17.64 -7.94
N PRO A 7 5.22 17.52 -9.09
CA PRO A 7 4.56 17.44 -10.39
C PRO A 7 3.59 16.26 -10.39
N GLU A 8 2.30 16.52 -10.59
CA GLU A 8 1.25 15.50 -10.59
C GLU A 8 1.44 14.51 -11.75
N GLY A 9 1.29 13.22 -11.45
CA GLY A 9 0.55 12.33 -12.35
C GLY A 9 1.31 11.23 -13.07
N THR A 10 2.47 10.75 -12.58
CA THR A 10 3.12 9.59 -13.22
C THR A 10 3.13 8.36 -12.32
N TRP A 11 2.38 7.34 -12.74
CA TRP A 11 2.46 6.02 -12.16
C TRP A 11 3.77 5.33 -12.53
N SER A 12 4.39 4.67 -11.55
CA SER A 12 5.41 3.67 -11.85
C SER A 12 4.80 2.43 -12.48
N ASP A 13 5.63 1.67 -13.18
CA ASP A 13 5.34 0.26 -13.47
C ASP A 13 5.10 -0.53 -12.17
N VAL A 14 4.44 -1.67 -12.31
CA VAL A 14 4.29 -2.63 -11.22
C VAL A 14 5.65 -3.27 -10.95
N LYS A 15 6.08 -3.22 -9.69
CA LYS A 15 7.36 -3.72 -9.20
C LYS A 15 7.12 -4.86 -8.22
N PHE A 16 8.00 -5.86 -8.25
CA PHE A 16 8.02 -6.90 -7.22
C PHE A 16 8.74 -6.37 -5.98
N VAL A 17 8.28 -6.79 -4.80
CA VAL A 17 8.93 -6.50 -3.53
C VAL A 17 10.16 -7.40 -3.39
N THR A 18 11.25 -7.07 -4.09
CA THR A 18 12.58 -7.68 -3.92
C THR A 18 13.66 -6.67 -3.53
N ASP A 19 13.41 -5.36 -3.71
CA ASP A 19 14.51 -4.42 -3.95
C ASP A 19 14.77 -3.40 -2.83
N ASN A 20 14.16 -3.53 -1.65
CA ASN A 20 14.53 -2.67 -0.50
C ASN A 20 14.06 -3.26 0.83
N ILE A 21 14.82 -4.21 1.38
CA ILE A 21 14.34 -5.08 2.46
C ILE A 21 14.06 -4.30 3.75
N GLN A 22 14.88 -3.32 4.15
CA GLN A 22 14.75 -2.81 5.53
C GLN A 22 13.67 -1.74 5.69
N GLU A 23 13.67 -0.69 4.86
CA GLU A 23 12.65 0.37 4.93
C GLU A 23 11.27 -0.15 4.53
N PHE A 24 11.21 -1.05 3.53
CA PHE A 24 9.95 -1.64 3.12
C PHE A 24 9.38 -2.60 4.17
N VAL A 25 10.22 -3.34 4.91
CA VAL A 25 9.74 -4.19 6.01
C VAL A 25 9.07 -3.35 7.10
N PHE A 26 9.67 -2.22 7.49
CA PHE A 26 9.06 -1.33 8.47
C PHE A 26 7.77 -0.70 7.95
N PHE A 27 7.79 -0.17 6.72
CA PHE A 27 6.60 0.35 6.06
C PHE A 27 5.47 -0.69 6.00
N ASN A 28 5.78 -1.91 5.53
CA ASN A 28 4.80 -2.99 5.39
C ASN A 28 4.21 -3.41 6.74
N TYR A 29 5.01 -3.39 7.81
CA TYR A 29 4.53 -3.62 9.17
C TYR A 29 3.54 -2.53 9.63
N GLN A 30 3.86 -1.25 9.39
CA GLN A 30 2.94 -0.15 9.72
C GLN A 30 1.62 -0.25 8.94
N VAL A 31 1.70 -0.59 7.65
CA VAL A 31 0.50 -0.82 6.83
C VAL A 31 -0.31 -2.00 7.37
N LYS A 32 0.35 -3.11 7.76
CA LYS A 32 -0.34 -4.27 8.36
C LYS A 32 -1.20 -3.85 9.54
N LEU A 33 -0.62 -3.14 10.51
CA LEU A 33 -1.35 -2.69 11.69
C LEU A 33 -2.61 -1.88 11.33
N LYS A 34 -2.52 -1.03 10.30
CA LYS A 34 -3.67 -0.25 9.81
C LYS A 34 -4.72 -1.10 9.10
N VAL A 35 -4.30 -2.11 8.35
CA VAL A 35 -5.23 -3.05 7.70
C VAL A 35 -5.95 -3.89 8.75
N GLU A 36 -5.25 -4.39 9.75
CA GLU A 36 -5.84 -5.16 10.87
C GLU A 36 -6.80 -4.30 11.69
N GLU A 37 -6.43 -3.06 12.00
CA GLU A 37 -7.30 -2.08 12.66
C GLU A 37 -8.57 -1.81 11.83
N LYS A 38 -8.45 -1.58 10.52
CA LYS A 38 -9.61 -1.27 9.65
C LYS A 38 -10.50 -2.48 9.42
N THR A 39 -9.94 -3.67 9.25
CA THR A 39 -10.69 -4.88 8.90
C THR A 39 -11.13 -5.70 10.11
N GLN A 40 -10.63 -5.39 11.31
CA GLN A 40 -10.84 -6.17 12.54
C GLN A 40 -10.43 -7.65 12.38
N LYS A 41 -9.41 -7.91 11.56
CA LYS A 41 -8.83 -9.23 11.32
C LYS A 41 -7.37 -9.23 11.74
N ASP A 42 -6.91 -10.36 12.29
CA ASP A 42 -5.49 -10.63 12.55
C ASP A 42 -4.95 -11.52 11.43
N PHE A 43 -3.97 -11.00 10.68
CA PHE A 43 -3.38 -11.68 9.53
C PHE A 43 -2.09 -12.38 9.95
N LYS A 44 -2.16 -13.71 10.16
CA LYS A 44 -0.99 -14.54 10.47
C LYS A 44 0.06 -14.49 9.36
N GLU A 45 -0.39 -14.48 8.12
CA GLU A 45 0.44 -14.27 6.95
C GLU A 45 0.17 -12.87 6.39
N TYR A 46 1.23 -12.11 6.13
CA TYR A 46 1.12 -10.78 5.57
C TYR A 46 2.37 -10.45 4.77
N LYS A 47 2.33 -10.76 3.47
CA LYS A 47 3.47 -10.62 2.57
C LYS A 47 3.09 -9.73 1.41
N ALA A 48 3.58 -8.49 1.41
CA ALA A 48 3.51 -7.65 0.22
C ALA A 48 4.36 -8.26 -0.89
N VAL A 49 3.78 -8.34 -2.07
CA VAL A 49 4.34 -9.04 -3.23
C VAL A 49 4.63 -8.06 -4.35
N PHE A 50 3.64 -7.25 -4.71
CA PHE A 50 3.74 -6.25 -5.76
C PHE A 50 3.37 -4.89 -5.23
N TYR A 51 3.96 -3.87 -5.83
CA TYR A 51 3.59 -2.49 -5.59
C TYR A 51 3.71 -1.65 -6.84
N ARG A 52 2.98 -0.54 -6.86
CA ARG A 52 3.19 0.57 -7.79
C ARG A 52 3.01 1.87 -7.03
N VAL A 53 3.69 2.91 -7.50
CA VAL A 53 3.74 4.19 -6.80
C VAL A 53 3.33 5.31 -7.74
N LEU A 54 2.54 6.26 -7.23
CA LEU A 54 2.31 7.55 -7.85
C LEU A 54 3.06 8.60 -7.05
N ASP A 55 3.92 9.35 -7.75
CA ASP A 55 4.64 10.52 -7.24
C ASP A 55 5.36 10.29 -5.91
N MET A 56 5.85 9.06 -5.69
CA MET A 56 6.54 8.58 -4.46
C MET A 56 5.71 8.59 -3.15
N LEU A 57 4.46 9.04 -3.20
CA LEU A 57 3.61 9.25 -2.01
C LEU A 57 2.45 8.28 -1.92
N VAL A 58 1.91 7.85 -3.07
CA VAL A 58 0.73 6.98 -3.11
C VAL A 58 1.13 5.59 -3.56
N PHE A 59 0.91 4.60 -2.69
CA PHE A 59 1.24 3.22 -2.93
C PHE A 59 -0.04 2.42 -3.16
N PHE A 60 -0.01 1.61 -4.21
CA PHE A 60 -0.91 0.49 -4.35
C PHE A 60 -0.11 -0.78 -4.09
N LEU A 61 -0.58 -1.61 -3.17
CA LEU A 61 0.10 -2.83 -2.73
C LEU A 61 -0.78 -4.04 -3.02
N GLN A 62 -0.17 -5.13 -3.49
CA GLN A 62 -0.78 -6.45 -3.48
C GLN A 62 -0.13 -7.27 -2.37
N VAL A 63 -0.93 -7.73 -1.42
CA VAL A 63 -0.47 -8.41 -0.19
C VAL A 63 -1.11 -9.77 -0.08
N TYR A 64 -0.30 -10.82 0.01
CA TYR A 64 -0.77 -12.16 0.30
C TYR A 64 -1.06 -12.33 1.80
N VAL A 65 -2.23 -12.89 2.12
CA VAL A 65 -2.71 -13.06 3.50
C VAL A 65 -3.14 -14.50 3.85
N GLY A 66 -2.50 -15.51 3.25
CA GLY A 66 -2.70 -16.92 3.65
C GLY A 66 -3.89 -17.61 2.95
N GLY A 67 -4.09 -17.34 1.66
CA GLY A 67 -5.13 -17.98 0.84
C GLY A 67 -5.78 -17.03 -0.17
N GLU A 68 -5.60 -15.73 0.04
CA GLU A 68 -6.07 -14.66 -0.83
C GLU A 68 -5.06 -13.51 -0.87
N TYR A 69 -5.33 -12.56 -1.75
CA TYR A 69 -4.61 -11.31 -1.85
C TYR A 69 -5.50 -10.14 -1.45
N LEU A 70 -4.88 -9.15 -0.82
CA LEU A 70 -5.43 -7.83 -0.62
C LEU A 70 -4.84 -6.89 -1.66
N HIS A 71 -5.67 -6.02 -2.23
CA HIS A 71 -5.18 -4.78 -2.83
C HIS A 71 -5.37 -3.66 -1.81
N LEU A 72 -4.33 -2.87 -1.60
CA LEU A 72 -4.33 -1.79 -0.63
C LEU A 72 -4.04 -0.47 -1.33
N TRP A 73 -4.70 0.59 -0.88
CA TRP A 73 -4.38 1.96 -1.24
C TRP A 73 -3.82 2.67 -0.01
N VAL A 74 -2.55 3.05 -0.07
CA VAL A 74 -1.80 3.66 1.03
C VAL A 74 -1.24 5.00 0.60
N ILE A 75 -1.36 6.01 1.46
CA ILE A 75 -0.66 7.28 1.30
C ILE A 75 0.43 7.34 2.37
N GLN A 76 1.65 7.55 1.92
CA GLN A 76 2.81 7.83 2.73
C GLN A 76 3.04 9.34 2.75
N SER A 77 3.23 9.90 3.95
CA SER A 77 3.70 11.27 4.12
C SER A 77 4.72 11.33 5.25
N ALA A 78 5.52 12.40 5.27
CA ALA A 78 6.43 12.68 6.35
C ALA A 78 6.02 13.99 7.02
N SER A 79 5.82 13.96 8.33
CA SER A 79 5.66 15.17 9.14
C SER A 79 6.70 15.15 10.24
N THR A 80 7.46 16.24 10.39
CA THR A 80 8.37 16.44 11.54
C THR A 80 9.34 15.27 11.79
N GLY A 81 9.76 14.56 10.74
CA GLY A 81 10.68 13.41 10.83
C GLY A 81 10.01 12.06 11.09
N GLU A 82 8.69 12.01 11.26
CA GLU A 82 7.92 10.79 11.43
C GLU A 82 7.25 10.36 10.13
N LEU A 83 7.30 9.06 9.86
CA LEU A 83 6.59 8.40 8.76
C LEU A 83 5.11 8.25 9.14
N ILE A 84 4.23 8.94 8.41
CA ILE A 84 2.78 8.83 8.58
C ILE A 84 2.22 7.95 7.45
N ILE A 85 1.58 6.85 7.85
CA ILE A 85 0.90 5.91 6.96
C ILE A 85 -0.62 6.11 7.09
N GLN A 86 -1.26 6.40 5.96
CA GLN A 86 -2.71 6.50 5.85
C GLN A 86 -3.22 5.39 4.93
N LEU A 87 -4.07 4.50 5.47
CA LEU A 87 -4.73 3.46 4.70
C LEU A 87 -6.05 4.00 4.15
N MET A 88 -6.09 4.25 2.85
CA MET A 88 -7.25 4.84 2.17
C MET A 88 -8.29 3.78 1.80
N GLY A 89 -7.86 2.57 1.47
CA GLY A 89 -8.74 1.51 1.03
C GLY A 89 -8.14 0.11 1.15
N VAL A 90 -9.03 -0.87 1.33
CA VAL A 90 -8.70 -2.30 1.35
C VAL A 90 -9.70 -3.02 0.45
N GLN A 91 -9.21 -3.70 -0.58
CA GLN A 91 -9.99 -4.64 -1.37
C GLN A 91 -9.53 -6.06 -1.03
N GLN A 92 -10.47 -6.91 -0.66
CA GLN A 92 -10.24 -8.30 -0.26
C GLN A 92 -10.59 -9.26 -1.41
N HIS A 93 -10.28 -10.55 -1.23
CA HIS A 93 -10.65 -11.60 -2.17
C HIS A 93 -10.02 -11.50 -3.57
N HIS A 94 -8.85 -10.86 -3.67
CA HIS A 94 -8.06 -10.84 -4.91
C HIS A 94 -7.24 -12.12 -5.10
N LYS A 95 -6.91 -12.39 -6.37
CA LYS A 95 -6.03 -13.46 -6.81
C LYS A 95 -4.63 -12.92 -7.13
N TRP A 96 -3.69 -13.83 -7.31
CA TRP A 96 -2.30 -13.49 -7.65
C TRP A 96 -2.19 -12.69 -8.96
N ASP A 97 -2.99 -13.06 -9.96
CA ASP A 97 -2.95 -12.52 -11.32
C ASP A 97 -3.88 -11.32 -11.54
N ASP A 98 -4.62 -10.90 -10.50
CA ASP A 98 -5.47 -9.72 -10.59
C ASP A 98 -4.60 -8.47 -10.81
N PRO A 99 -4.98 -7.58 -11.75
CA PRO A 99 -4.17 -6.42 -12.06
C PRO A 99 -4.20 -5.40 -10.91
N LEU A 100 -3.02 -4.95 -10.48
CA LEU A 100 -2.87 -3.90 -9.47
C LEU A 100 -3.19 -2.52 -10.07
N LYS A 101 -4.47 -2.15 -10.04
CA LYS A 101 -5.01 -0.88 -10.56
C LYS A 101 -5.34 0.09 -9.41
N PRO A 102 -5.34 1.40 -9.68
CA PRO A 102 -5.90 2.37 -8.74
C PRO A 102 -7.35 2.02 -8.39
N PHE A 103 -7.76 2.35 -7.17
CA PHE A 103 -9.15 2.14 -6.77
C PHE A 103 -10.01 3.19 -7.46
N ASP A 104 -11.04 2.75 -8.18
CA ASP A 104 -12.08 3.66 -8.63
C ASP A 104 -12.80 4.23 -7.39
N GLU A 105 -13.20 5.50 -7.48
CA GLU A 105 -13.84 6.27 -6.40
C GLU A 105 -15.09 5.60 -5.82
N ASN A 106 -15.67 4.65 -6.56
CA ASN A 106 -16.85 3.86 -6.22
C ASN A 106 -16.55 2.56 -5.45
N ASN A 107 -15.28 2.17 -5.29
CA ASN A 107 -14.86 0.93 -4.63
C ASN A 107 -14.08 1.19 -3.34
N LYS A 108 -14.47 2.23 -2.59
CA LYS A 108 -14.01 2.50 -1.22
C LYS A 108 -14.87 1.68 -0.25
N CYS A 109 -14.58 0.40 -0.10
CA CYS A 109 -15.13 -0.41 0.99
C CYS A 109 -14.37 -0.15 2.31
#